data_AF-A0A446BYT7-F1
#
_entry.id   AF-A0A446BYT7-F1
#
_cell.length_a   1.000
_cell.length_b   1.000
_cell.length_c   1.000
_cell.angle_alpha   90.00
_cell.angle_beta   90.00
_cell.angle_gamma   90.00
#
_symmetry.space_group_name_H-M   'P 1'
#
loop_
_entity.id
_entity.type
_entity.pdbx_description
1 polymer ?
#
loop_
_entity_poly.entity_id
_entity_poly.type
_entity_poly.pdbx_seq_one_letter_code
_entity_poly.pdbx_strand_id
1 'polypeptide(L)'
;MSAFPSRSLPSHVRQPSLSAHGGGQSPALVARVNEKKAELENLKELRDLSAAVASQMEALEQKLATLSDGTEAIALVLSNWHNVLRAINMASAKIPKPTDEPAHEDEGDEVPLPQTLVRIPTEHAPTLHAHTDGAAEGESG
;
A
#
# COMPACT_ATOMS: atom_id res chain seq x y z
N MET A 1 28.66 -3.06 25.22
CA MET A 1 29.78 -2.20 24.78
C MET A 1 30.72 -3.08 23.96
N SER A 2 30.52 -3.12 22.64
CA SER A 2 31.25 -4.05 21.76
C SER A 2 32.53 -3.38 21.28
N ALA A 3 33.68 -3.96 21.65
CA ALA A 3 35.00 -3.45 21.31
C ALA A 3 35.34 -3.77 19.85
N PHE A 4 35.78 -2.76 19.10
CA PHE A 4 36.31 -2.91 17.75
C PHE A 4 37.75 -3.47 17.80
N PRO A 5 38.15 -4.38 16.89
CA PRO A 5 39.53 -4.81 16.80
C PRO A 5 40.39 -3.67 16.22
N SER A 6 41.30 -3.14 17.05
CA SER A 6 42.28 -2.14 16.66
C SER A 6 43.22 -2.72 15.60
N ARG A 7 43.06 -2.27 14.36
CA ARG A 7 43.94 -2.58 13.23
C ARG A 7 45.35 -2.04 13.50
N SER A 8 46.28 -2.90 13.90
CA SER A 8 47.70 -2.56 13.98
C SER A 8 48.26 -2.40 12.57
N LEU A 9 48.48 -1.15 12.13
CA LEU A 9 49.24 -0.86 10.92
C LEU A 9 50.71 -1.23 11.17
N PRO A 10 51.34 -2.07 10.32
CA PRO A 10 52.74 -2.40 10.51
C PRO A 10 53.61 -1.19 10.13
N SER A 11 54.39 -0.70 11.09
CA SER A 11 55.52 0.19 10.83
C SER A 11 56.51 -0.55 9.93
N HIS A 12 56.74 -0.03 8.74
CA HIS A 12 57.68 -0.59 7.77
C HIS A 12 59.11 -0.55 8.33
N VAL A 13 59.57 -1.69 8.85
CA VAL A 13 61.01 -1.94 9.05
C VAL A 13 61.58 -2.34 7.70
N ARG A 14 62.51 -1.54 7.19
CA ARG A 14 63.26 -1.82 5.95
C ARG A 14 64.22 -2.97 6.22
N GLN A 15 63.89 -4.15 5.72
CA GLN A 15 64.71 -5.35 5.81
C GLN A 15 65.93 -5.20 4.87
N PRO A 16 67.17 -5.46 5.32
CA PRO A 16 68.34 -5.42 4.44
C PRO A 16 68.30 -6.61 3.47
N SER A 17 68.53 -6.32 2.19
CA SER A 17 68.55 -7.31 1.10
C SER A 17 69.74 -8.26 1.25
N LEU A 18 69.46 -9.53 1.54
CA LEU A 18 70.34 -10.64 1.23
C LEU A 18 69.66 -11.45 0.12
N SER A 19 70.30 -11.44 -1.04
CA SER A 19 69.89 -12.16 -2.24
C SER A 19 69.77 -13.65 -1.97
N ALA A 20 68.55 -14.17 -2.02
CA ALA A 20 68.28 -15.60 -2.18
C ALA A 20 67.27 -15.76 -3.34
N HIS A 21 67.81 -16.13 -4.50
CA HIS A 21 67.05 -16.58 -5.65
C HIS A 21 66.51 -18.00 -5.38
N GLY A 22 65.30 -18.07 -4.82
CA GLY A 22 64.58 -19.34 -4.65
C GLY A 22 63.08 -19.07 -4.54
N GLY A 23 62.31 -19.52 -5.54
CA GLY A 23 60.87 -19.25 -5.73
C GLY A 23 59.94 -19.92 -4.71
N GLY A 24 60.22 -19.81 -3.41
CA GLY A 24 59.33 -20.24 -2.33
C GLY A 24 58.68 -19.02 -1.67
N GLN A 25 57.34 -18.93 -1.72
CA GLN A 25 56.60 -17.93 -0.94
C GLN A 25 56.93 -18.11 0.56
N SER A 26 57.19 -17.00 1.26
CA SER A 26 57.48 -17.06 2.70
C SER A 26 56.24 -17.55 3.48
N PRO A 27 56.40 -18.46 4.47
CA PRO A 27 55.28 -19.09 5.17
C PRO A 27 54.33 -18.10 5.86
N ALA A 28 54.86 -16.95 6.30
CA ALA A 28 54.06 -15.86 6.86
C ALA A 28 53.11 -15.20 5.84
N LEU A 29 53.49 -15.12 4.56
CA LEU A 29 52.62 -14.60 3.51
C LEU A 29 51.50 -15.60 3.17
N VAL A 30 51.81 -16.90 3.16
CA VAL A 30 50.81 -17.95 2.94
C VAL A 30 49.74 -17.94 4.03
N ALA A 31 50.14 -17.79 5.30
CA ALA A 31 49.20 -17.67 6.41
C ALA A 31 48.26 -16.45 6.24
N ARG A 32 48.81 -15.29 5.89
CA ARG A 32 48.01 -14.07 5.62
C ARG A 32 47.07 -14.22 4.43
N VAL A 33 47.50 -14.91 3.38
CA VAL A 33 46.63 -15.18 2.21
C VAL A 33 45.45 -16.05 2.61
N ASN A 34 45.67 -17.08 3.44
CA ASN A 34 44.59 -17.94 3.91
C ASN A 34 43.61 -17.19 4.81
N GLU A 35 44.10 -16.33 5.71
CA GLU A 35 43.27 -15.45 6.53
C GLU A 35 42.41 -14.51 5.66
N LYS A 36 43.03 -13.86 4.65
CA LYS A 36 42.28 -12.98 3.72
C LYS A 36 41.26 -13.72 2.86
N LYS A 37 41.52 -14.98 2.49
CA LYS A 37 40.53 -15.81 1.79
C LYS A 37 39.31 -16.09 2.67
N ALA A 38 39.53 -16.43 3.95
CA ALA A 38 38.44 -16.64 4.90
C ALA A 38 37.65 -15.35 5.18
N GLU A 39 38.32 -14.20 5.35
CA GLU A 39 37.63 -12.90 5.47
C GLU A 39 36.78 -12.59 4.24
N LEU A 40 37.29 -12.88 3.03
CA LEU A 40 36.57 -12.62 1.79
C LEU A 40 35.32 -13.51 1.67
N GLU A 41 35.42 -14.77 2.06
CA GLU A 41 34.26 -15.68 2.13
C GLU A 41 33.16 -15.13 3.04
N ASN A 42 33.53 -14.73 4.27
CA ASN A 42 32.58 -14.11 5.19
C ASN A 42 31.95 -12.83 4.62
N LEU A 43 32.73 -11.99 3.93
CA LEU A 43 32.19 -10.79 3.29
C LEU A 43 31.23 -11.10 2.13
N LYS A 44 31.48 -12.18 1.37
CA LYS A 44 30.56 -12.63 0.32
C LYS A 44 29.24 -13.10 0.90
N GLU A 45 29.27 -13.85 1.99
CA GLU A 45 28.08 -14.30 2.71
C GLU A 45 27.29 -13.11 3.25
N LEU A 46 27.95 -12.15 3.91
CA LEU A 46 27.29 -10.93 4.40
C LEU A 46 26.63 -10.14 3.27
N ARG A 47 27.28 -10.05 2.10
CA ARG A 47 26.70 -9.40 0.91
C ARG A 47 25.51 -10.17 0.35
N ASP A 48 25.54 -11.50 0.32
CA ASP A 48 24.39 -12.31 -0.10
C ASP A 48 23.22 -12.16 0.87
N LEU A 49 23.48 -12.22 2.18
CA LEU A 49 22.46 -12.01 3.22
C LEU A 49 21.86 -10.61 3.13
N SER A 50 22.69 -9.58 2.91
CA SER A 50 22.20 -8.21 2.75
C SER A 50 21.32 -8.06 1.50
N ALA A 51 21.67 -8.72 0.40
CA ALA A 51 20.85 -8.74 -0.81
C ALA A 51 19.51 -9.47 -0.57
N ALA A 52 19.53 -10.59 0.16
CA ALA A 52 18.32 -11.32 0.54
C ALA A 52 17.40 -10.48 1.44
N VAL A 53 17.95 -9.75 2.40
CA VAL A 53 17.18 -8.82 3.26
C VAL A 53 16.55 -7.71 2.42
N ALA A 54 17.29 -7.11 1.49
CA ALA A 54 16.73 -6.08 0.61
C ALA A 54 15.54 -6.60 -0.21
N SER A 55 15.65 -7.80 -0.77
CA SER A 55 14.53 -8.45 -1.49
C SER A 55 13.33 -8.72 -0.57
N GLN A 56 13.56 -9.09 0.69
CA GLN A 56 12.47 -9.25 1.66
C GLN A 56 11.80 -7.91 2.00
N MET A 57 12.55 -6.81 2.07
CA MET A 57 11.97 -5.48 2.31
C MET A 57 11.09 -5.03 1.15
N GLU A 58 11.48 -5.30 -0.09
CA GLU A 58 10.66 -5.02 -1.28
C GLU A 58 9.36 -5.87 -1.29
N ALA A 59 9.46 -7.16 -0.95
CA ALA A 59 8.29 -8.01 -0.84
C ALA A 59 7.35 -7.58 0.31
N LEU A 60 7.90 -7.04 1.40
CA LEU A 60 7.12 -6.48 2.51
C LEU A 60 6.41 -5.20 2.07
N GLU A 61 7.09 -4.31 1.34
CA GLU A 61 6.50 -3.09 0.78
C GLU A 61 5.28 -3.40 -0.08
N GLN A 62 5.36 -4.38 -0.99
CA GLN A 62 4.22 -4.79 -1.81
C GLN A 62 3.04 -5.27 -0.97
N LYS A 63 3.30 -6.02 0.11
CA LYS A 63 2.24 -6.48 1.03
C LYS A 63 1.61 -5.32 1.79
N LEU A 64 2.40 -4.31 2.20
CA LEU A 64 1.89 -3.11 2.83
C LEU A 64 1.04 -2.28 1.86
N ALA A 65 1.44 -2.17 0.59
CA ALA A 65 0.64 -1.52 -0.44
C ALA A 65 -0.73 -2.22 -0.60
N THR A 66 -0.74 -3.56 -0.74
CA THR A 66 -2.00 -4.32 -0.82
C THR A 66 -2.88 -4.14 0.41
N LEU A 67 -2.28 -4.08 1.61
CA LEU A 67 -3.04 -3.82 2.84
C LEU A 67 -3.64 -2.41 2.84
N SER A 68 -2.87 -1.40 2.42
CA SER A 68 -3.32 -0.02 2.29
C SER A 68 -4.51 0.08 1.34
N ASP A 69 -4.40 -0.49 0.13
CA ASP A 69 -5.48 -0.48 -0.87
C ASP A 69 -6.75 -1.16 -0.34
N GLY A 70 -6.58 -2.29 0.38
CA GLY A 70 -7.68 -2.98 1.04
C GLY A 70 -8.38 -2.12 2.11
N THR A 71 -7.62 -1.34 2.89
CA THR A 71 -8.20 -0.43 3.89
C THR A 71 -8.95 0.75 3.24
N GLU A 72 -8.47 1.26 2.11
CA GLU A 72 -9.18 2.29 1.33
C GLU A 72 -10.52 1.76 0.79
N ALA A 73 -10.52 0.54 0.23
CA ALA A 73 -11.73 -0.11 -0.24
C ALA A 73 -12.79 -0.27 0.89
N ILE A 74 -12.35 -0.66 2.09
CA ILE A 74 -13.24 -0.76 3.25
C ILE A 74 -13.76 0.63 3.66
N ALA A 75 -12.93 1.68 3.63
CA ALA A 75 -13.36 3.03 3.93
C ALA A 75 -14.44 3.53 2.95
N LEU A 76 -14.34 3.18 1.67
CA LEU A 76 -15.38 3.47 0.66
C LEU A 76 -16.70 2.76 0.98
N VAL A 77 -16.65 1.49 1.36
CA VAL A 77 -17.85 0.74 1.79
C VAL A 77 -18.47 1.38 3.02
N LEU A 78 -17.69 1.69 4.05
CA LEU A 78 -18.21 2.36 5.26
C LEU A 78 -18.84 3.72 4.94
N SER A 79 -18.22 4.52 4.06
CA SER A 79 -18.77 5.79 3.60
C SER A 79 -20.10 5.61 2.86
N ASN A 80 -20.20 4.59 2.01
CA ASN A 80 -21.45 4.23 1.34
C ASN A 80 -22.55 3.86 2.34
N TRP A 81 -22.24 2.96 3.28
CA TRP A 81 -23.20 2.52 4.30
C TRP A 81 -23.64 3.66 5.23
N HIS A 82 -22.73 4.59 5.56
CA HIS A 82 -23.06 5.81 6.29
C HIS A 82 -24.11 6.66 5.57
N ASN A 83 -23.97 6.82 4.25
CA ASN A 83 -24.95 7.54 3.43
C ASN A 83 -26.30 6.82 3.37
N VAL A 84 -26.29 5.49 3.19
CA VAL A 84 -27.52 4.67 3.16
C VAL A 84 -28.27 4.77 4.49
N LEU A 85 -27.60 4.55 5.62
CA LEU A 85 -28.21 4.61 6.95
C LEU A 85 -28.73 6.02 7.27
N ARG A 86 -28.03 7.08 6.86
CA ARG A 86 -28.51 8.46 6.99
C ARG A 86 -29.76 8.70 6.16
N ALA A 87 -29.80 8.25 4.90
CA ALA A 87 -30.96 8.40 4.02
C ALA A 87 -32.19 7.68 4.60
N ILE A 88 -32.01 6.46 5.10
CA ILE A 88 -33.05 5.71 5.79
C ILE A 88 -33.55 6.48 7.01
N ASN A 89 -32.64 6.96 7.88
CA ASN A 89 -33.05 7.70 9.08
C ASN A 89 -33.82 8.99 8.74
N MET A 90 -33.36 9.75 7.73
CA MET A 90 -34.07 10.95 7.27
C MET A 90 -35.47 10.63 6.71
N ALA A 91 -35.65 9.48 6.05
CA ALA A 91 -36.95 9.02 5.56
C ALA A 91 -37.85 8.50 6.69
N SER A 92 -37.30 7.68 7.60
CA SER A 92 -38.04 7.06 8.72
C SER A 92 -38.46 8.07 9.78
N ALA A 93 -37.66 9.11 10.06
CA ALA A 93 -38.01 10.15 11.04
C ALA A 93 -39.17 11.06 10.60
N LYS A 94 -39.56 11.01 9.32
CA LYS A 94 -40.64 11.81 8.73
C LYS A 94 -41.93 11.05 8.48
N ILE A 95 -42.05 9.78 8.89
CA ILE A 95 -43.31 9.04 8.80
C ILE A 95 -44.26 9.61 9.87
N PRO A 96 -45.33 10.34 9.50
CA PRO A 96 -46.30 10.83 10.47
C PRO A 96 -46.95 9.63 11.15
N LYS A 97 -46.99 9.64 12.48
CA LYS A 97 -47.72 8.64 13.26
C LYS A 97 -49.20 8.77 12.86
N PRO A 98 -49.92 7.69 12.53
CA PRO A 98 -51.36 7.79 12.32
C PRO A 98 -51.97 8.26 13.64
N THR A 99 -52.46 9.50 13.67
CA THR A 99 -53.21 10.03 14.80
C THR A 99 -54.62 9.44 14.69
N ASP A 100 -54.93 8.50 15.59
CA ASP A 100 -56.28 7.96 15.79
C ASP A 100 -57.17 9.02 16.48
N GLU A 101 -57.40 10.19 15.87
CA GLU A 101 -58.50 11.07 16.29
C GLU A 101 -59.17 11.71 15.07
N PRO A 102 -60.52 11.81 15.06
CA PRO A 102 -61.27 12.36 13.94
C PRO A 102 -61.18 13.89 14.00
N ALA A 103 -60.12 14.45 13.42
CA ALA A 103 -60.01 15.88 13.22
C ALA A 103 -60.67 16.27 11.89
N HIS A 104 -61.64 17.16 12.03
CA HIS A 104 -62.40 17.88 11.03
C HIS A 104 -61.67 18.17 9.70
N GLU A 105 -62.44 17.99 8.64
CA GLU A 105 -62.20 18.48 7.28
C GLU A 105 -61.84 19.97 7.31
N ASP A 106 -60.57 20.31 7.10
CA ASP A 106 -60.18 21.63 6.61
C ASP A 106 -59.00 21.48 5.63
N GLU A 107 -59.24 22.01 4.43
CA GLU A 107 -58.34 22.32 3.33
C GLU A 107 -57.02 21.53 3.19
N GLY A 108 -57.05 20.55 2.28
CA GLY A 108 -56.15 20.44 1.11
C GLY A 108 -54.71 20.97 1.15
N ASP A 109 -53.99 20.87 2.27
CA ASP A 109 -52.57 21.24 2.32
C ASP A 109 -51.76 20.12 1.66
N GLU A 110 -51.73 20.17 0.32
CA GLU A 110 -50.94 19.32 -0.55
C GLU A 110 -49.46 19.65 -0.29
N VAL A 111 -48.89 19.04 0.75
CA VAL A 111 -47.49 19.24 1.13
C VAL A 111 -46.63 18.99 -0.11
N PRO A 112 -45.95 20.01 -0.67
CA PRO A 112 -45.31 19.88 -1.96
C PRO A 112 -44.21 18.81 -1.84
N LEU A 113 -44.38 17.74 -2.61
CA LEU A 113 -43.43 16.63 -2.67
C LEU A 113 -42.07 17.18 -3.12
N PRO A 114 -40.97 16.86 -2.40
CA PRO A 114 -39.65 17.32 -2.79
C PRO A 114 -39.30 16.75 -4.17
N GLN A 115 -38.64 17.57 -5.00
CA GLN A 115 -38.16 17.15 -6.32
C GLN A 115 -37.17 15.97 -6.19
N THR A 116 -37.24 15.01 -7.11
CA THR A 116 -36.52 13.73 -7.08
C THR A 116 -35.12 13.81 -7.71
N LEU A 117 -34.37 14.88 -7.42
CA LEU A 117 -33.03 15.06 -7.96
C LEU A 117 -32.03 14.14 -7.25
N VAL A 118 -31.39 13.24 -8.02
CA VAL A 118 -30.35 12.32 -7.55
C VAL A 118 -29.04 12.56 -8.30
N ARG A 119 -27.90 12.32 -7.62
CA ARG A 119 -26.58 12.40 -8.22
C ARG A 119 -26.20 11.04 -8.79
N ILE A 120 -25.99 10.95 -10.09
CA ILE A 120 -25.48 9.76 -10.77
C ILE A 120 -24.05 10.06 -11.24
N PRO A 121 -23.05 9.23 -10.88
CA PRO A 121 -21.68 9.42 -11.38
C PRO A 121 -21.64 9.35 -12.91
N THR A 122 -21.03 10.35 -13.57
CA THR A 122 -20.95 10.45 -15.04
C THR A 122 -19.75 9.73 -15.64
N GLU A 123 -18.86 9.19 -14.81
CA GLU A 123 -17.64 8.48 -15.25
C GLU A 123 -17.91 7.15 -16.00
N HIS A 124 -19.14 6.63 -15.96
CA HIS A 124 -19.62 5.51 -16.78
C HIS A 124 -20.69 5.92 -17.81
N ALA A 125 -20.83 7.22 -18.10
CA ALA A 125 -21.90 7.77 -18.93
C ALA A 125 -22.09 7.20 -20.35
N PRO A 126 -21.09 6.64 -21.07
CA PRO A 126 -21.31 6.15 -22.44
C PRO A 126 -22.42 5.09 -22.55
N THR A 127 -22.68 4.31 -21.49
CA THR A 127 -23.76 3.30 -21.48
C THR A 127 -25.14 3.87 -21.15
N LEU A 128 -25.22 5.01 -20.44
CA LEU A 128 -26.48 5.67 -20.09
C LEU A 128 -27.12 6.40 -21.27
N HIS A 129 -26.30 7.03 -22.13
CA HIS A 129 -26.79 7.70 -23.35
C HIS A 129 -27.43 6.73 -24.36
N ALA A 130 -26.92 5.49 -24.43
CA ALA A 130 -27.48 4.47 -25.31
C ALA A 130 -28.90 4.02 -24.90
N HIS A 131 -29.25 4.10 -23.61
CA HIS A 131 -30.59 3.74 -23.13
C HIS A 131 -31.60 4.90 -23.24
N THR A 132 -31.14 6.16 -23.25
CA THR A 132 -32.03 7.30 -23.42
C THR A 132 -32.44 7.53 -24.87
N ASP A 133 -31.56 7.23 -25.84
CA ASP A 133 -31.89 7.36 -27.27
C ASP A 133 -32.85 6.26 -27.77
N GLY A 134 -32.76 5.04 -27.25
CA GLY A 134 -33.66 3.93 -27.64
C GLY A 134 -35.11 4.06 -27.14
N ALA A 135 -35.35 4.86 -26.10
CA ALA A 135 -36.71 5.12 -25.60
C ALA A 135 -37.45 6.21 -26.40
N ALA A 136 -36.72 7.09 -27.10
CA ALA A 136 -37.30 8.17 -27.90
C ALA A 136 -37.79 7.70 -29.29
N GLU A 137 -37.26 6.59 -29.82
CA GLU A 137 -37.64 6.06 -31.14
C GLU A 137 -38.89 5.14 -31.12
N GLY A 138 -39.38 4.74 -29.94
CA GLY A 138 -40.55 3.85 -29.79
C GLY A 138 -41.93 4.54 -29.75
N GLU A 139 -41.98 5.88 -29.71
CA GLU A 139 -43.23 6.66 -29.60
C GLU A 139 -43.66 7.32 -30.92
N SER A 140 -42.99 6.97 -32.03
CA SER A 140 -43.31 7.41 -33.39
C SER A 140 -43.58 6.22 -34.30
N GLY A 141 -44.71 5.53 -34.09
CA GLY A 141 -45.19 4.43 -34.93
C GLY A 141 -46.70 4.27 -34.87
#